data_AF-A0A1M5H311-F1
#
_entry.id   AF-A0A1M5H311-F1
#
_cell.length_a   1.000
_cell.length_b   1.000
_cell.length_c   1.000
_cell.angle_alpha   90.00
_cell.angle_beta   90.00
_cell.angle_gamma   90.00
#
_symmetry.space_group_name_H-M   'P 1'
#
loop_
_entity.id
_entity.type
_entity.pdbx_description
1 polymer ?
#
loop_
_entity_poly.entity_id
_entity_poly.type
_entity_poly.pdbx_seq_one_letter_code
_entity_poly.pdbx_strand_id
1 'polypeptide(L)'
;MKSKNILWALVLLFNLAAMPFAANASETPKEKKPLTEAQQARIDQMIRRVEEIKKMDRSKLSKEERKDIKKELKEMNAEAKAIRGQGVYLSLGAIIIIILLLILLL
;
A
#
# COMPACT_ATOMS: atom_id res chain seq x y z
N MET A 1 30.75 13.41 -33.78
CA MET A 1 29.55 14.28 -33.75
C MET A 1 28.47 13.88 -32.73
N LYS A 2 28.60 12.76 -31.98
CA LYS A 2 27.54 12.28 -31.07
C LYS A 2 27.61 12.85 -29.63
N SER A 3 28.80 13.22 -29.15
CA SER A 3 29.00 13.71 -27.78
C SER A 3 28.36 15.08 -27.50
N LYS A 4 28.34 15.97 -28.49
CA LYS A 4 27.68 17.28 -28.36
C LYS A 4 26.16 17.12 -28.21
N ASN A 5 25.54 16.22 -28.97
CA ASN A 5 24.10 15.95 -28.88
C ASN A 5 23.72 15.31 -27.53
N ILE A 6 24.61 14.53 -26.93
CA ILE A 6 24.45 13.98 -25.58
C ILE A 6 24.51 15.08 -24.52
N LEU A 7 25.46 16.02 -24.65
CA LEU A 7 25.53 17.20 -23.78
C LEU A 7 24.27 18.07 -23.88
N TRP A 8 23.77 18.31 -25.10
CA TRP A 8 22.52 19.04 -25.31
C TRP A 8 21.32 18.30 -24.71
N ALA A 9 21.26 16.97 -24.83
CA ALA A 9 20.21 16.15 -24.21
C ALA A 9 20.27 16.19 -22.67
N LEU A 10 21.47 16.16 -22.08
CA LEU A 10 21.69 16.27 -20.63
C LEU A 10 21.26 17.62 -20.08
N VAL A 11 21.59 18.72 -20.78
CA VAL A 11 21.20 20.08 -20.39
C VAL A 11 19.68 20.26 -20.48
N LEU A 12 19.02 19.65 -21.47
CA LEU A 12 17.57 19.67 -21.61
C LEU A 12 16.87 18.88 -20.48
N LEU A 13 17.42 17.72 -20.10
CA LEU A 13 16.91 16.92 -18.98
C LEU A 13 17.07 17.65 -17.63
N PHE A 14 18.19 18.35 -17.43
CA PHE A 14 18.45 19.10 -16.20
C PHE A 14 17.48 20.28 -16.01
N ASN A 15 17.10 20.96 -17.10
CA ASN A 15 16.08 22.02 -17.04
C ASN A 15 14.68 21.48 -16.72
N LEU A 16 14.35 20.26 -17.16
CA LEU A 16 13.06 19.62 -16.85
C LEU A 16 12.96 19.19 -15.38
N ALA A 17 14.09 18.79 -14.78
CA ALA A 17 14.18 18.41 -13.36
C ALA A 17 14.17 19.61 -12.39
N ALA A 18 14.48 20.81 -12.88
CA ALA A 18 14.51 22.04 -12.08
C ALA A 18 13.15 22.75 -11.98
N MET A 19 12.11 22.26 -12.66
CA MET A 19 10.76 22.76 -12.41
C MET A 19 10.34 22.40 -10.98
N PRO A 20 9.88 23.37 -10.17
CA PRO A 20 9.27 23.04 -8.89
C PRO A 20 8.02 22.21 -9.20
N PHE A 21 8.10 20.90 -8.96
CA PHE A 21 6.93 20.08 -8.89
C PHE A 21 6.16 20.55 -7.66
N ALA A 22 5.23 21.48 -7.87
CA ALA A 22 4.22 21.80 -6.88
C ALA A 22 3.33 20.56 -6.76
N ALA A 23 3.83 19.57 -6.02
CA ALA A 23 3.00 18.58 -5.35
C ALA A 23 2.16 19.36 -4.34
N ASN A 24 1.12 20.03 -4.83
CA ASN A 24 -0.07 20.19 -4.04
C ASN A 24 -0.59 18.77 -3.84
N ALA A 25 -0.04 18.07 -2.84
CA ALA A 25 -0.82 17.17 -2.05
C ALA A 25 -1.89 18.07 -1.42
N SER A 26 -2.93 18.39 -2.20
CA SER A 26 -4.19 18.69 -1.57
C SER A 26 -4.49 17.41 -0.81
N GLU A 27 -4.22 17.44 0.50
CA GLU A 27 -4.96 16.67 1.47
C GLU A 27 -6.43 17.12 1.33
N THR A 28 -7.04 16.85 0.17
CA THR A 28 -8.47 16.62 0.16
C THR A 28 -8.60 15.49 1.15
N PRO A 29 -9.31 15.68 2.27
CA PRO A 29 -9.69 14.56 3.09
C PRO A 29 -10.35 13.62 2.10
N LYS A 30 -9.74 12.46 1.82
CA LYS A 30 -10.38 11.43 1.01
C LYS A 30 -11.69 11.23 1.74
N GLU A 31 -12.78 11.78 1.21
CA GLU A 31 -14.08 11.64 1.81
C GLU A 31 -14.21 10.16 2.07
N LYS A 32 -14.35 9.80 3.36
CA LYS A 32 -14.51 8.42 3.77
C LYS A 32 -15.80 8.00 3.08
N LYS A 33 -15.67 7.40 1.90
CA LYS A 33 -16.84 6.89 1.19
C LYS A 33 -17.56 6.02 2.21
N PRO A 34 -18.86 6.25 2.43
CA PRO A 34 -19.59 5.42 3.37
C PRO A 34 -19.39 3.97 2.94
N LEU A 35 -19.06 3.12 3.92
CA LEU A 35 -18.87 1.70 3.67
C LEU A 35 -20.14 1.17 3.00
N THR A 36 -19.99 0.38 1.94
CA THR A 36 -21.14 -0.32 1.38
C THR A 36 -21.65 -1.34 2.41
N GLU A 37 -22.92 -1.70 2.35
CA GLU A 37 -23.51 -2.72 3.24
C GLU A 37 -22.71 -4.04 3.21
N ALA A 38 -22.22 -4.42 2.02
CA ALA A 38 -21.36 -5.58 1.85
C ALA A 38 -20.01 -5.43 2.58
N GLN A 39 -19.37 -4.27 2.51
CA GLN A 39 -18.12 -4.00 3.23
C GLN A 39 -18.32 -4.00 4.74
N GLN A 40 -19.42 -3.42 5.22
CA GLN A 40 -19.76 -3.44 6.64
C GLN A 40 -19.97 -4.87 7.16
N ALA A 41 -20.76 -5.67 6.42
CA ALA A 41 -20.97 -7.08 6.77
C ALA A 41 -19.65 -7.88 6.81
N ARG A 42 -18.69 -7.58 5.91
CA ARG A 42 -17.35 -8.20 5.96
C ARG A 42 -16.54 -7.77 7.17
N ILE A 43 -16.57 -6.49 7.54
CA ILE A 43 -15.92 -6.03 8.77
C ILE A 43 -16.51 -6.72 10.00
N ASP A 44 -17.83 -6.85 10.08
CA ASP A 44 -18.49 -7.49 11.23
C ASP A 44 -18.13 -8.98 11.35
N GLN A 45 -18.00 -9.68 10.22
CA GLN A 45 -17.51 -11.07 10.18
C GLN A 45 -16.07 -11.17 10.69
N MET A 46 -15.17 -10.27 10.25
CA MET A 46 -13.80 -10.23 10.74
C MET A 46 -13.74 -9.95 12.25
N ILE A 47 -14.55 -9.03 12.76
CA ILE A 47 -14.61 -8.72 14.21
C ILE A 47 -15.00 -9.98 15.00
N ARG A 48 -16.06 -10.70 14.58
CA ARG A 48 -16.49 -11.93 15.24
C ARG A 48 -15.38 -12.97 15.30
N ARG A 49 -14.65 -13.15 14.19
CA ARG A 49 -13.54 -14.11 14.12
C ARG A 49 -12.36 -13.70 15.01
N VAL A 50 -12.03 -12.41 15.06
CA VAL A 50 -10.99 -11.88 15.96
C VAL A 50 -11.38 -12.09 17.42
N GLU A 51 -12.64 -11.87 17.78
CA GLU A 51 -13.14 -12.11 19.13
C GLU A 51 -13.09 -13.59 19.52
N GLU A 52 -13.41 -14.49 18.60
CA GLU A 52 -13.28 -15.94 18.79
C GLU A 52 -11.81 -16.31 19.05
N ILE A 53 -10.89 -15.85 18.21
CA ILE A 53 -9.44 -16.06 18.37
C ILE A 53 -8.92 -15.48 19.68
N LYS A 54 -9.45 -14.33 20.11
CA LYS A 54 -9.07 -13.67 21.38
C LYS A 54 -9.52 -14.49 22.59
N LYS A 55 -10.67 -15.15 22.52
CA LYS A 55 -11.21 -16.01 23.60
C LYS A 55 -10.59 -17.41 23.62
N MET A 56 -9.89 -17.81 22.55
CA MET A 56 -9.23 -19.11 22.45
C MET A 56 -8.09 -19.25 23.46
N ASP A 57 -8.04 -20.38 24.16
CA ASP A 57 -6.88 -20.76 24.97
C ASP A 57 -5.74 -21.24 24.05
N ARG A 58 -4.65 -20.47 24.02
CA ARG A 58 -3.50 -20.69 23.14
C ARG A 58 -2.37 -21.47 23.82
N SER A 59 -2.51 -21.80 25.09
CA SER A 59 -1.46 -22.45 25.89
C SER A 59 -1.07 -23.82 25.32
N LYS A 60 -2.05 -24.55 24.77
CA LYS A 60 -1.89 -25.90 24.21
C LYS A 60 -1.54 -25.94 22.72
N LEU A 61 -1.51 -24.80 22.03
CA LEU A 61 -1.23 -24.75 20.60
C LEU A 61 0.24 -24.99 20.29
N SER A 62 0.51 -25.71 19.20
CA SER A 62 1.85 -25.89 18.62
C SER A 62 2.41 -24.56 18.10
N LYS A 63 3.70 -24.54 17.75
CA LYS A 63 4.33 -23.33 17.20
C LYS A 63 3.73 -22.99 15.83
N GLU A 64 3.41 -24.01 15.06
CA GLU A 64 2.82 -23.95 13.73
C GLU A 64 1.40 -23.35 13.80
N GLU A 65 0.55 -23.88 14.68
CA GLU A 65 -0.82 -23.38 14.87
C GLU A 65 -0.83 -21.92 15.34
N ARG A 66 0.09 -21.55 16.26
CA ARG A 66 0.24 -20.15 16.68
C ARG A 66 0.68 -19.25 15.53
N LYS A 67 1.50 -19.75 14.60
CA LYS A 67 1.95 -19.02 13.42
C LYS A 67 0.79 -18.81 12.44
N ASP A 68 -0.04 -19.82 12.24
CA ASP A 68 -1.19 -19.74 11.36
C ASP A 68 -2.23 -18.74 11.87
N ILE A 69 -2.54 -18.75 13.17
CA ILE A 69 -3.45 -17.73 13.74
C ILE A 69 -2.84 -16.32 13.61
N LYS A 70 -1.53 -16.15 13.78
CA LYS A 70 -0.88 -14.85 13.54
C LYS A 70 -0.98 -14.41 12.08
N LYS A 71 -0.91 -15.35 11.13
CA LYS A 71 -1.07 -15.08 9.71
C LYS A 71 -2.51 -14.65 9.40
N GLU A 72 -3.49 -15.39 9.91
CA GLU A 72 -4.92 -15.08 9.80
C GLU A 72 -5.25 -13.66 10.32
N LEU A 73 -4.75 -13.32 11.52
CA LEU A 73 -4.93 -11.98 12.10
C LEU A 73 -4.27 -10.86 11.25
N LYS A 74 -3.13 -11.14 10.63
CA LYS A 74 -2.45 -10.16 9.74
C LYS A 74 -3.24 -9.94 8.45
N GLU A 75 -3.77 -11.01 7.87
CA GLU A 75 -4.58 -10.94 6.65
C GLU A 75 -5.88 -10.15 6.89
N MET A 76 -6.61 -10.44 7.96
CA MET A 76 -7.80 -9.66 8.34
C MET A 76 -7.48 -8.18 8.59
N ASN A 77 -6.32 -7.87 9.20
CA ASN A 77 -5.90 -6.47 9.39
C ASN A 77 -5.57 -5.78 8.06
N ALA A 78 -4.93 -6.48 7.13
CA ALA A 78 -4.65 -5.94 5.80
C ALA A 78 -5.95 -5.67 5.04
N GLU A 79 -6.91 -6.60 5.08
CA GLU A 79 -8.24 -6.45 4.48
C GLU A 79 -9.01 -5.27 5.08
N ALA A 80 -9.05 -5.14 6.40
CA ALA A 80 -9.72 -4.02 7.08
C ALA A 80 -9.10 -2.66 6.71
N LYS A 81 -7.77 -2.59 6.56
CA LYS A 81 -7.07 -1.37 6.12
C LYS A 81 -7.36 -1.03 4.65
N ALA A 82 -7.50 -2.05 3.80
CA ALA A 82 -7.91 -1.90 2.42
C ALA A 82 -9.31 -1.29 2.32
N ILE A 83 -10.26 -1.84 3.09
CA ILE A 83 -11.64 -1.36 3.13
C ILE A 83 -11.71 0.09 3.63
N ARG A 84 -10.91 0.44 4.65
CA ARG A 84 -10.85 1.81 5.22
C ARG A 84 -10.03 2.80 4.37
N GLY A 85 -9.41 2.36 3.27
CA GLY A 85 -8.56 3.22 2.44
C GLY A 85 -7.29 3.72 3.14
N GLN A 86 -6.91 3.10 4.26
CA GLN A 86 -5.83 3.53 5.16
C GLN A 86 -4.64 2.55 5.13
N GLY A 87 -4.32 2.06 3.93
CA GLY A 87 -3.13 1.27 3.64
C GLY A 87 -2.36 1.87 2.47
N VAL A 88 -1.03 1.75 2.50
CA VAL A 88 -0.18 1.98 1.31
C VAL A 88 -0.47 0.83 0.35
N TYR A 89 -1.52 0.96 -0.43
CA TYR A 89 -1.61 0.28 -1.70
C TYR A 89 -0.73 1.08 -2.64
N LEU A 90 0.38 0.49 -3.10
CA LEU A 90 1.02 1.02 -4.28
C LEU A 90 -0.05 1.00 -5.37
N SER A 91 -0.54 2.18 -5.74
CA SER A 91 -1.31 2.35 -6.95
C SER A 91 -0.58 1.67 -8.11
N LEU A 92 -1.29 1.19 -9.12
CA LEU A 92 -0.67 0.63 -10.32
C LEU A 92 0.41 1.58 -10.86
N GLY A 93 0.17 2.90 -10.80
CA GLY A 93 1.17 3.92 -11.18
C GLY A 93 2.39 3.97 -10.28
N ALA A 94 2.24 3.74 -8.97
CA ALA A 94 3.37 3.74 -8.03
C ALA A 94 4.24 2.48 -8.17
N ILE A 95 3.65 1.32 -8.47
CA ILE A 95 4.39 0.10 -8.84
C ILE A 95 5.21 0.34 -10.11
N ILE A 96 4.62 0.96 -11.14
CA ILE A 96 5.32 1.28 -12.40
C ILE A 96 6.52 2.20 -12.14
N ILE A 97 6.36 3.25 -11.33
CA ILE A 97 7.45 4.17 -10.99
C ILE A 97 8.61 3.45 -10.28
N ILE A 98 8.31 2.59 -9.30
CA ILE A 98 9.35 1.81 -8.58
C ILE A 98 10.09 0.87 -9.55
N ILE A 99 9.38 0.20 -10.45
CA ILE A 99 9.99 -0.67 -11.46
C ILE A 99 10.93 0.12 -12.37
N LEU A 100 10.52 1.31 -12.84
CA LEU A 100 11.37 2.17 -13.67
C LEU A 100 12.62 2.63 -12.94
N LEU A 101 12.53 2.96 -11.64
CA LEU A 101 13.69 3.34 -10.83
C LEU A 101 14.69 2.19 -10.68
N LEU A 102 14.21 0.95 -10.51
CA LEU A 102 15.08 -0.22 -10.43
C LEU A 102 15.82 -0.50 -11.76
N ILE A 103 15.18 -0.24 -12.90
CA ILE A 103 15.80 -0.41 -14.23
C ILE A 103 16.87 0.67 -14.48
N LEU A 104 16.69 1.90 -13.98
CA LEU A 104 17.66 2.98 -14.14
C LEU A 104 18.87 2.90 -13.21
N LEU A 105 18.70 2.30 -12.03
CA LEU A 105 19.75 2.15 -11.02
C LEU A 105 20.58 0.87 -11.17
N LEU A 106 20.05 -0.13 -11.85
CA LEU A 106 20.76 -1.38 -12.20
C LEU A 106 21.63 -1.18 -13.44
#